data_AF-A0A235F9I5-F1
#
_entry.id   AF-A0A235F9I5-F1
#
_cell.length_a   1.000
_cell.length_b   1.000
_cell.length_c   1.000
_cell.angle_alpha   90.00
_cell.angle_beta   90.00
_cell.angle_gamma   90.00
#
_symmetry.space_group_name_H-M   'P 1'
#
loop_
_entity.id
_entity.type
_entity.pdbx_description
1 polymer ?
#
loop_
_entity_poly.entity_id
_entity_poly.type
_entity_poly.pdbx_seq_one_letter_code
_entity_poly.pdbx_strand_id
1 'polypeptide(L)'
;MPRMYKVLGFWTGIIAVMAYLGHMEEMALLFLGQTIMFVSLSYLNLSERMYIYIFGAYLTVFFVGFTYWTTFMMTPGAGGH
;
A
#
# COMPACT_ATOMS: atom_id res chain seq x y z
N MET A 1 -2.21 -18.93 3.17
CA MET A 1 -1.68 -17.59 3.55
C MET A 1 -2.68 -16.48 4.02
N PRO A 2 -3.91 -16.73 4.53
CA PRO A 2 -4.80 -15.65 5.03
C PRO A 2 -4.22 -14.81 6.18
N ARG A 3 -3.51 -15.46 7.13
CA ARG A 3 -2.93 -14.78 8.30
C ARG A 3 -1.89 -13.72 7.91
N MET A 4 -1.13 -13.96 6.84
CA MET A 4 -0.11 -13.02 6.37
C MET A 4 -0.73 -11.75 5.80
N TYR A 5 -1.82 -11.87 5.04
CA TYR A 5 -2.58 -10.72 4.54
C TYR A 5 -3.21 -9.89 5.67
N LYS A 6 -3.60 -10.52 6.79
CA LYS A 6 -4.05 -9.79 7.99
C LYS A 6 -2.92 -8.99 8.64
N VAL A 7 -1.70 -9.55 8.69
CA VAL A 7 -0.53 -8.83 9.20
C VAL A 7 -0.19 -7.64 8.30
N LEU A 8 -0.24 -7.81 6.97
CA LEU A 8 -0.05 -6.71 6.02
C LEU A 8 -1.14 -5.63 6.16
N GLY A 9 -2.39 -6.04 6.29
CA GLY A 9 -3.52 -5.14 6.56
C GLY A 9 -3.36 -4.37 7.87
N PHE A 10 -2.93 -5.05 8.94
CA PHE A 10 -2.66 -4.41 10.23
C PHE A 10 -1.59 -3.32 10.13
N TRP A 11 -0.45 -3.63 9.50
CA TRP A 11 0.65 -2.66 9.37
C TRP A 11 0.28 -1.47 8.48
N THR A 12 -0.35 -1.73 7.34
CA THR A 12 -0.84 -0.64 6.47
C THR A 12 -1.87 0.24 7.19
N GLY A 13 -2.70 -0.35 8.06
CA GLY A 13 -3.70 0.38 8.83
C GLY A 13 -3.08 1.28 9.89
N ILE A 14 -2.06 0.79 10.59
CA ILE A 14 -1.28 1.63 11.52
C ILE A 14 -0.64 2.79 10.78
N ILE A 15 -0.02 2.53 9.63
CA ILE A 15 0.61 3.59 8.81
C ILE A 15 -0.44 4.61 8.35
N ALA A 16 -1.63 4.18 7.95
CA ALA A 16 -2.72 5.07 7.57
C ALA A 16 -3.12 6.00 8.73
N VAL A 17 -3.29 5.44 9.94
CA VAL A 17 -3.64 6.22 11.14
C VAL A 17 -2.51 7.19 11.51
N MET A 18 -1.26 6.74 11.48
CA MET A 18 -0.11 7.60 11.78
C MET A 18 0.05 8.71 10.73
N ALA A 19 -0.16 8.42 9.44
CA ALA A 19 -0.13 9.41 8.36
C ALA A 19 -1.23 10.47 8.53
N TYR A 20 -2.44 10.04 8.92
CA TYR A 20 -3.55 10.94 9.19
C TYR A 20 -3.23 11.87 10.37
N LEU A 21 -2.69 11.32 11.46
CA LEU A 21 -2.22 12.10 12.61
C LEU A 21 -1.06 13.03 12.25
N GLY A 22 -0.22 12.65 11.29
CA GLY A 22 0.86 13.45 10.74
C GLY A 22 0.42 14.53 9.74
N HIS A 23 -0.89 14.78 9.60
CA HIS A 23 -1.45 15.72 8.62
C HIS A 23 -1.10 15.42 7.15
N MET A 24 -0.75 14.17 6.83
CA MET A 24 -0.46 13.71 5.47
C MET A 24 -1.69 13.02 4.88
N GLU A 25 -2.74 13.79 4.58
CA GLU A 25 -4.06 13.26 4.20
C GLU A 25 -4.02 12.36 2.95
N GLU A 26 -3.29 12.77 1.91
CA GLU A 26 -3.14 11.97 0.68
C GLU A 26 -2.47 10.61 0.96
N MET A 27 -1.42 10.60 1.77
CA MET A 27 -0.73 9.37 2.16
C MET A 27 -1.63 8.50 3.04
N ALA A 28 -2.37 9.10 3.97
CA ALA A 28 -3.30 8.38 4.84
C ALA A 28 -4.38 7.66 4.04
N LEU A 29 -4.98 8.33 3.04
CA LEU A 29 -6.00 7.74 2.17
C LEU A 29 -5.44 6.59 1.32
N LEU A 30 -4.23 6.74 0.78
CA LEU A 30 -3.58 5.68 0.02
C LEU A 30 -3.34 4.42 0.86
N PHE A 31 -2.77 4.58 2.07
CA PHE A 31 -2.53 3.46 2.96
C PHE A 31 -3.82 2.84 3.49
N LEU A 32 -4.86 3.65 3.74
CA LEU A 32 -6.18 3.15 4.12
C LEU A 32 -6.80 2.28 3.02
N GLY A 33 -6.68 2.70 1.74
CA GLY A 33 -7.12 1.91 0.60
C GLY A 33 -6.41 0.55 0.51
N GLN A 34 -5.09 0.54 0.73
CA GLN A 34 -4.30 -0.69 0.80
C GLN A 34 -4.74 -1.60 1.96
N THR A 35 -4.99 -1.03 3.13
CA THR A 35 -5.51 -1.77 4.29
C THR A 35 -6.82 -2.46 3.97
N ILE A 36 -7.78 -1.73 3.39
CA ILE A 36 -9.08 -2.30 3.00
C ILE A 36 -8.87 -3.47 2.04
N MET A 37 -7.99 -3.33 1.05
CA MET A 37 -7.69 -4.38 0.08
C MET A 37 -7.08 -5.62 0.74
N PHE A 38 -6.02 -5.48 1.55
CA PHE A 38 -5.38 -6.62 2.22
C PHE A 38 -6.28 -7.31 3.23
N VAL A 39 -7.04 -6.53 4.02
CA VAL A 39 -7.99 -7.07 4.99
C VAL A 39 -9.11 -7.82 4.27
N SER A 40 -9.72 -7.23 3.25
CA SER A 40 -10.81 -7.88 2.48
C SER A 40 -10.35 -9.18 1.84
N LEU A 41 -9.19 -9.16 1.16
CA LEU A 41 -8.61 -10.35 0.53
C LEU A 41 -8.28 -11.45 1.56
N SER A 42 -7.93 -11.08 2.78
CA SER A 42 -7.64 -12.05 3.85
C SER A 42 -8.85 -12.89 4.26
N TYR A 43 -10.07 -12.40 4.07
CA TYR A 43 -11.30 -13.11 4.42
C TYR A 43 -11.80 -14.04 3.30
N LEU A 44 -11.31 -13.88 2.06
CA LEU A 44 -11.74 -14.68 0.92
C LEU A 44 -11.15 -16.11 0.90
N ASN A 45 -10.30 -16.48 1.86
CA ASN A 45 -9.73 -17.83 2.01
C ASN A 45 -9.21 -18.45 0.69
N LEU A 46 -8.54 -17.64 -0.13
CA LEU A 46 -8.01 -18.07 -1.44
C LEU A 46 -6.94 -19.15 -1.32
N SER A 47 -6.67 -19.84 -2.44
CA SER A 47 -5.53 -20.76 -2.53
C SER A 47 -4.21 -19.99 -2.36
N GLU A 48 -3.19 -20.65 -1.82
CA GLU A 48 -1.90 -19.99 -1.52
C GLU A 48 -1.21 -19.44 -2.75
N ARG A 49 -1.33 -20.13 -3.89
CA ARG A 49 -0.83 -19.66 -5.18
C ARG A 49 -1.52 -18.36 -5.62
N MET A 50 -2.84 -18.23 -5.42
CA MET A 50 -3.53 -16.99 -5.74
C MET A 50 -3.08 -15.82 -4.86
N TYR A 51 -2.87 -16.06 -3.56
CA TYR A 51 -2.33 -15.03 -2.67
C TYR A 51 -0.96 -14.51 -3.14
N ILE A 52 -0.10 -15.39 -3.67
CA ILE A 52 1.21 -14.99 -4.20
C ILE A 52 1.06 -14.20 -5.51
N TYR A 53 0.18 -14.62 -6.42
CA TYR A 53 -0.06 -13.90 -7.66
C TYR A 53 -0.63 -12.50 -7.43
N ILE A 54 -1.61 -12.37 -6.52
CA ILE A 54 -2.17 -11.05 -6.15
C ILE A 54 -1.10 -10.17 -5.52
N PHE A 55 -0.26 -10.74 -4.66
CA PHE A 55 0.83 -10.00 -4.02
C PHE A 55 1.87 -9.53 -5.06
N GLY A 56 2.25 -10.38 -6.00
CA GLY A 56 3.17 -10.00 -7.09
C GLY A 56 2.59 -8.92 -8.01
N ALA A 57 1.30 -9.02 -8.34
CA ALA A 57 0.60 -7.99 -9.11
C ALA A 57 0.56 -6.65 -8.36
N TYR A 58 0.25 -6.69 -7.05
CA TYR A 58 0.28 -5.52 -6.18
C TYR A 58 1.65 -4.85 -6.17
N LEU A 59 2.73 -5.61 -5.97
CA LEU A 59 4.09 -5.07 -5.97
C LEU A 59 4.45 -4.43 -7.31
N THR A 60 4.02 -5.02 -8.42
CA THR A 60 4.29 -4.48 -9.76
C THR A 60 3.57 -3.14 -9.96
N VAL A 61 2.28 -3.07 -9.62
CA VAL A 61 1.50 -1.83 -9.73
C VAL A 61 2.06 -0.75 -8.80
N PHE A 62 2.39 -1.11 -7.55
CA PHE A 62 2.98 -0.18 -6.60
C PHE A 62 4.33 0.33 -7.09
N PHE A 63 5.19 -0.54 -7.60
CA PHE A 63 6.50 -0.17 -8.12
C PHE A 63 6.37 0.78 -9.31
N VAL A 64 5.52 0.46 -10.30
CA VAL A 64 5.28 1.34 -11.46
C VAL A 64 4.72 2.69 -11.02
N GLY A 65 3.71 2.70 -10.14
CA GLY A 65 3.11 3.93 -9.63
C GLY A 65 4.11 4.79 -8.85
N PHE A 66 4.93 4.16 -8.00
CA PHE A 66 5.98 4.83 -7.25
C PHE A 66 7.09 5.39 -8.15
N THR A 67 7.55 4.61 -9.14
CA THR A 67 8.54 5.07 -10.12
C THR A 67 8.00 6.24 -10.94
N TYR A 68 6.73 6.18 -11.37
CA TYR A 68 6.09 7.29 -12.08
C TYR A 68 6.07 8.56 -11.21
N TRP A 69 5.60 8.44 -9.97
CA TRP A 69 5.52 9.58 -9.05
C TRP A 69 6.90 10.19 -8.78
N THR A 70 7.90 9.37 -8.47
CA THR A 70 9.25 9.85 -8.15
C THR A 70 10.03 10.37 -9.35
N THR A 71 9.74 9.88 -10.57
CA THR A 71 10.45 10.32 -11.79
C THR A 71 9.83 11.54 -12.44
N PHE A 72 8.50 11.65 -12.43
CA PHE A 72 7.79 12.68 -13.20
C PHE A 72 7.05 13.71 -12.35
N MET A 73 6.52 13.31 -11.18
CA MET A 73 5.73 14.22 -10.34
C MET A 73 6.59 14.91 -9.27
N MET A 74 7.65 14.26 -8.78
CA MET A 74 8.66 14.93 -7.98
C MET A 74 9.57 15.76 -8.89
N THR A 75 9.40 17.09 -8.87
CA THR A 75 10.30 18.01 -9.58
C THR A 75 11.72 17.86 -9.02
N PRO A 76 12.72 17.47 -9.82
CA PRO A 76 14.11 17.45 -9.38
C PRO A 76 14.53 18.88 -8.99
N GLY A 77 14.82 19.12 -7.71
CA GLY A 77 15.26 20.44 -7.20
C GLY A 77 14.24 21.23 -6.38
N ALA A 78 13.01 20.73 -6.16
CA ALA A 78 12.03 21.38 -5.26
C ALA A 78 12.38 21.25 -3.75
N GLY A 79 13.49 20.59 -3.42
CA GLY A 79 14.09 20.52 -2.09
C GLY A 79 15.36 21.37 -1.94
N GLY A 80 15.45 22.50 -2.65
CA GLY A 80 16.52 23.47 -2.47
C GLY A 80 16.39 24.18 -1.12
N HIS A 81 16.99 23.59 -0.10
CA HIS A 81 17.52 24.30 1.06
C HIS A 81 19.05 24.24 1.00
#